data_AF-A0A2A5M5W6-F1
#
_entry.id   AF-A0A2A5M5W6-F1
#
_cell.length_a   1.000
_cell.length_b   1.000
_cell.length_c   1.000
_cell.angle_alpha   90.00
_cell.angle_beta   90.00
_cell.angle_gamma   90.00
#
_symmetry.space_group_name_H-M   'P 1'
#
loop_
_entity.id
_entity.type
_entity.pdbx_description
1 polymer ?
#
loop_
_entity_poly.entity_id
_entity_poly.type
_entity_poly.pdbx_seq_one_letter_code
_entity_poly.pdbx_strand_id
1 'polypeptide(L)' 'MLIVQKYGGTSVGTLERIEAVANRVIQSAQQGNQLVVVVSAMSGV' A
#
# COMPACT_ATOMS: atom_id res chain seq x y z
N MET A 1 15.43 -7.28 -1.31
CA MET A 1 15.00 -7.26 -2.72
C MET A 1 14.32 -5.93 -3.02
N LEU A 2 14.46 -5.37 -4.23
CA LEU A 2 13.68 -4.18 -4.63
C LEU A 2 12.31 -4.63 -5.14
N ILE A 3 11.23 -4.14 -4.53
CA ILE A 3 9.85 -4.55 -4.80
C ILE A 3 9.00 -3.32 -5.11
N VAL A 4 8.16 -3.41 -6.14
CA VAL A 4 7.12 -2.42 -6.41
C VAL A 4 5.77 -2.99 -5.98
N GLN A 5 5.08 -2.29 -5.07
CA GLN A 5 3.73 -2.66 -4.63
C GLN A 5 2.73 -1.64 -5.17
N LYS A 6 1.71 -2.11 -5.91
CA LYS A 6 0.65 -1.26 -6.45
C LYS A 6 -0.68 -1.54 -5.77
N TYR A 7 -1.37 -0.48 -5.35
CA TYR A 7 -2.71 -0.55 -4.77
C TYR A 7 -3.69 0.26 -5.62
N GLY A 8 -4.82 -0.36 -5.98
CA GLY A 8 -5.89 0.32 -6.74
C GLY A 8 -6.77 1.19 -5.85
N GLY A 9 -7.62 2.03 -6.45
CA GLY A 9 -8.46 2.99 -5.71
C GLY A 9 -9.40 2.33 -4.70
N THR A 10 -9.89 1.12 -4.98
CA THR A 10 -10.70 0.34 -4.04
C THR A 10 -9.88 -0.16 -2.84
N SER A 11 -8.59 -0.43 -3.02
CA SER A 11 -7.67 -0.83 -1.94
C SER A 11 -7.33 0.32 -0.99
N VAL A 12 -7.60 1.56 -1.39
CA VAL A 12 -7.37 2.77 -0.58
C VAL A 12 -8.65 3.59 -0.41
N GLY A 13 -9.83 2.98 -0.58
CA GLY A 13 -11.11 3.71 -0.64
C GLY A 13 -11.62 4.27 0.70
N THR A 14 -11.07 3.83 1.84
CA THR A 14 -11.42 4.34 3.17
C THR A 14 -10.15 4.49 4.01
N LEU A 15 -10.22 5.22 5.12
CA LEU A 15 -9.08 5.39 6.04
C LEU A 15 -8.61 4.03 6.59
N GLU A 16 -9.53 3.16 6.99
CA GLU A 16 -9.20 1.82 7.50
C GLU A 16 -8.48 0.96 6.43
N ARG A 17 -8.86 1.12 5.16
CA ARG A 17 -8.19 0.44 4.05
C ARG A 17 -6.78 0.97 3.81
N ILE A 18 -6.59 2.28 3.93
CA ILE A 18 -5.27 2.91 3.84
C ILE A 18 -4.36 2.42 4.97
N GLU A 19 -4.86 2.35 6.21
CA GLU A 19 -4.11 1.79 7.34
C GLU A 19 -3.74 0.31 7.11
N ALA A 20 -4.66 -0.50 6.58
CA ALA A 20 -4.39 -1.88 6.24
C ALA A 20 -3.30 -2.01 5.15
N VAL A 21 -3.28 -1.12 4.15
CA VAL A 21 -2.21 -1.05 3.15
C VAL A 21 -0.88 -0.65 3.79
N ALA A 22 -0.87 0.37 4.65
CA ALA A 22 0.34 0.82 5.36
C ALA A 22 0.96 -0.30 6.19
N ASN A 23 0.14 -1.07 6.94
CA ASN A 23 0.61 -2.21 7.72
C ASN A 23 1.29 -3.29 6.86
N ARG A 24 0.76 -3.56 5.65
CA ARG A 24 1.38 -4.50 4.71
C ARG A 24 2.72 -4.00 4.16
N VAL A 25 2.81 -2.70 3.85
CA VAL A 25 4.05 -2.07 3.40
C VAL A 25 5.12 -2.15 4.50
N ILE A 26 4.75 -1.84 5.75
CA ILE A 26 5.64 -1.92 6.91
C ILE A 26 6.15 -3.34 7.11
N GLN A 27 5.27 -4.34 7.09
CA GLN A 27 5.66 -5.75 7.22
C GLN A 27 6.65 -6.16 6.12
N SER A 28 6.43 -5.73 4.88
CA SER A 28 7.35 -6.02 3.77
C SER A 28 8.70 -5.31 3.93
N ALA A 29 8.72 -4.08 4.44
CA ALA A 29 9.95 -3.35 4.75
C ALA A 29 10.74 -4.05 5.88
N GLN A 30 10.07 -4.50 6.93
CA GLN A 30 10.67 -5.22 8.06
C GLN A 30 11.31 -6.55 7.65
N GLN A 31 10.86 -7.15 6.53
CA GLN A 31 11.50 -8.32 5.93
C GLN A 31 12.79 -7.99 5.14
N GLY A 32 13.25 -6.74 5.16
CA GLY A 32 14.46 -6.29 4.48
C GLY A 32 14.26 -5.95 3.00
N ASN A 33 13.02 -5.71 2.56
CA ASN A 33 12.74 -5.28 1.20
C ASN A 33 12.88 -3.75 1.06
N GLN A 34 13.45 -3.33 -0.08
CA GLN A 34 13.37 -1.95 -0.52
C GLN A 34 12.10 -1.79 -1.34
N LEU A 35 11.28 -0.78 -1.04
CA LEU A 35 9.93 -0.67 -1.57
C LEU A 35 9.72 0.63 -2.34
N VAL A 36 9.05 0.51 -3.49
CA VAL A 36 8.37 1.62 -4.15
C VAL A 36 6.88 1.31 -4.12
N VAL A 37 6.08 2.21 -3.56
CA VAL A 37 4.63 2.02 -3.41
C VAL A 37 3.90 2.99 -4.33
N VAL A 38 3.04 2.46 -5.20
CA VAL A 38 2.22 3.24 -6.14
C VAL A 38 0.75 3.07 -5.77
N VAL A 39 0.06 4.19 -5.56
CA VAL A 39 -1.37 4.22 -5.22
C VAL A 39 -2.15 4.97 -6.29
N SER A 40 -3.38 4.54 -6.54
CA SER A 40 -4.37 5.32 -7.31
C SER A 40 -5.12 6.29 -6.38
N ALA A 41 -5.83 7.26 -6.93
CA ALA A 41 -6.82 8.02 -6.17
C ALA A 41 -7.85 7.08 -5.51
N MET A 42 -8.40 7.50 -4.36
CA MET A 42 -9.40 6.73 -3.62
C MET A 42 -10.65 6.53 -4.49
N SER A 43 -11.18 5.31 -4.55
CA SER A 43 -12.47 5.06 -5.21
C SER A 43 -13.63 5.40 -4.27
N GLY A 44 -14.69 6.01 -4.81
CA GLY A 44 -15.89 6.36 -4.05
C GLY A 44 -15.80 7.70 -3.32
N VAL A 45 -14.83 8.54 -3.69
CA VAL A 45 -14.82 9.98 -3.38
C VAL A 45 -15.92 10.71 -4.13
#